data_AF-A0AAN4YHP7-F1
#
_entry.id   AF-A0AAN4YHP7-F1
#
_cell.length_a   1.000
_cell.length_b   1.000
_cell.length_c   1.000
_cell.angle_alpha   90.00
_cell.angle_beta   90.00
_cell.angle_gamma   90.00
#
_symmetry.space_group_name_H-M   'P 1'
#
loop_
_entity.id
_entity.type
_entity.pdbx_description
1 polymer ?
#
loop_
_entity_poly.entity_id
_entity_poly.type
_entity_poly.pdbx_seq_one_letter_code
_entity_poly.pdbx_strand_id
1 'polypeptide(L)'
;MIELGVPFTDPIADGPIIQEANAKALTNGVTISSVLNIVREARHRGLQIPVLLMGYYNPILRYGEERMLEDCKEAGVNGFVIVDLPLEEAIRFRRLCASNGLV
;
A
#
# COMPACT_ATOMS: atom_id res chain seq x y z
N MET A 1 -0.62 -6.38 -14.08
CA MET A 1 -0.89 -5.81 -12.74
C MET A 1 0.44 -5.68 -12.02
N ILE A 2 0.63 -4.61 -11.24
CA ILE A 2 1.81 -4.40 -10.38
C ILE A 2 1.35 -4.48 -8.92
N GLU A 3 2.09 -5.22 -8.11
CA GLU A 3 2.02 -5.16 -6.65
C GLU A 3 3.21 -4.34 -6.16
N LEU A 4 2.93 -3.19 -5.54
CA LEU A 4 3.94 -2.27 -5.05
C LEU A 4 4.01 -2.36 -3.52
N GLY A 5 5.14 -2.83 -3.02
CA GLY A 5 5.38 -2.98 -1.59
C GLY A 5 5.41 -1.63 -0.85
N VAL A 6 4.67 -1.54 0.25
CA VAL A 6 4.76 -0.45 1.23
C VAL A 6 5.72 -0.92 2.34
N PRO A 7 6.86 -0.25 2.55
CA PRO A 7 7.86 -0.74 3.47
C PRO A 7 7.38 -0.71 4.93
N PHE A 8 7.67 -1.77 5.67
CA PHE A 8 7.27 -1.91 7.07
C PHE A 8 8.42 -2.42 7.95
N THR A 9 8.45 -1.96 9.21
CA THR A 9 9.51 -2.26 10.19
C THR A 9 9.46 -3.70 10.69
N ASP A 10 8.28 -4.31 10.75
CA ASP A 10 8.07 -5.63 11.34
C ASP A 10 7.43 -6.62 10.33
N PRO A 11 8.09 -6.91 9.19
CA PRO A 11 7.51 -7.70 8.11
C PRO A 11 7.56 -9.21 8.38
N ILE A 12 6.75 -9.69 9.32
CA ILE A 12 6.77 -11.09 9.80
C ILE A 12 6.32 -12.13 8.75
N ALA A 13 5.52 -11.74 7.75
CA ALA A 13 5.01 -12.63 6.71
C ALA A 13 5.95 -12.75 5.51
N ASP A 14 6.99 -11.90 5.44
CA ASP A 14 7.90 -11.81 4.31
C ASP A 14 9.12 -12.72 4.44
N GLY A 15 9.58 -13.27 3.32
CA GLY A 15 10.84 -14.00 3.24
C GLY A 15 12.06 -13.08 3.33
N PRO A 16 13.28 -13.63 3.55
CA PRO A 16 14.49 -12.86 3.84
C PRO A 16 14.85 -11.82 2.76
N ILE A 17 14.58 -12.12 1.49
CA ILE A 17 14.82 -11.20 0.37
C ILE A 17 13.92 -9.95 0.46
N ILE A 18 12.65 -10.14 0.81
CA ILE A 18 11.68 -9.05 0.93
C ILE A 18 11.93 -8.26 2.22
N GLN A 19 12.33 -8.92 3.31
CA GLN A 19 12.78 -8.23 4.53
C GLN A 19 13.98 -7.32 4.27
N GLU A 20 14.97 -7.77 3.50
CA GLU A 20 16.12 -6.94 3.12
C GLU A 20 15.70 -5.74 2.25
N ALA A 21 14.79 -5.94 1.30
CA ALA A 21 14.24 -4.85 0.48
C ALA A 21 13.51 -3.80 1.34
N ASN A 22 12.69 -4.24 2.30
CA ASN A 22 12.05 -3.37 3.30
C ASN A 22 13.09 -2.57 4.08
N ALA A 23 14.11 -3.23 4.63
CA ALA A 23 15.16 -2.57 5.42
C ALA A 23 15.91 -1.50 4.61
N LYS A 24 16.22 -1.78 3.34
CA LYS A 24 16.85 -0.82 2.42
C LYS A 24 15.93 0.37 2.15
N ALA A 25 14.65 0.14 1.88
CA ALA A 25 13.67 1.20 1.64
C ALA A 25 13.50 2.10 2.88
N LEU A 26 13.42 1.51 4.08
CA LEU A 26 13.32 2.25 5.34
C LEU A 26 14.58 3.06 5.62
N THR A 27 15.77 2.49 5.39
CA THR A 27 17.05 3.21 5.54
C THR A 27 17.13 4.42 4.61
N ASN A 28 16.55 4.31 3.41
CA ASN A 28 16.46 5.41 2.45
C ASN A 28 15.31 6.40 2.73
N GLY A 29 14.58 6.25 3.84
CA GLY A 29 13.50 7.16 4.23
C GLY A 29 12.25 7.05 3.36
N VAL A 30 11.99 5.88 2.74
CA VAL A 30 10.76 5.66 1.97
C VAL A 30 9.56 5.65 2.92
N THR A 31 8.56 6.48 2.60
CA THR A 31 7.30 6.60 3.35
C THR A 31 6.11 6.24 2.46
N ILE A 32 4.91 6.12 3.03
CA ILE A 32 3.66 5.99 2.26
C ILE A 32 3.53 7.13 1.23
N SER A 33 3.81 8.38 1.62
CA SER A 33 3.79 9.51 0.70
C SER A 33 4.79 9.36 -0.44
N SER A 34 5.98 8.80 -0.18
CA SER A 34 6.97 8.48 -1.22
C SER A 34 6.44 7.43 -2.20
N VAL A 35 5.80 6.37 -1.69
CA VAL A 35 5.18 5.31 -2.50
C VAL A 35 4.07 5.87 -3.38
N LEU A 36 3.18 6.68 -2.83
CA LEU A 36 2.10 7.32 -3.59
C LEU A 36 2.63 8.25 -4.68
N ASN A 37 3.72 8.99 -4.41
CA ASN A 37 4.37 9.83 -5.41
C ASN A 37 5.00 9.02 -6.55
N ILE A 38 5.55 7.83 -6.26
CA ILE A 38 6.03 6.91 -7.29
C ILE A 38 4.87 6.50 -8.22
N VAL A 39 3.70 6.20 -7.66
CA VAL A 39 2.52 5.86 -8.46
C VAL A 39 2.07 7.06 -9.30
N ARG A 40 1.95 8.26 -8.70
CA ARG A 40 1.60 9.50 -9.42
C ARG A 40 2.52 9.75 -10.61
N GLU A 41 3.83 9.67 -10.40
CA GLU A 41 4.83 9.88 -11.45
C GLU A 41 4.72 8.81 -12.54
N ALA A 42 4.51 7.54 -12.17
CA ALA A 42 4.30 6.48 -13.13
C ALA A 42 3.04 6.69 -13.98
N ARG A 43 1.92 7.13 -13.36
CA ARG A 43 0.68 7.49 -14.05
C ARG A 43 0.91 8.66 -15.02
N HIS A 44 1.60 9.71 -14.56
CA HIS A 44 1.96 10.87 -15.41
C HIS A 44 2.80 10.45 -16.63
N ARG A 45 3.69 9.46 -16.46
CA ARG A 45 4.49 8.87 -17.53
C ARG A 45 3.73 7.84 -18.41
N GLY A 46 2.42 7.68 -18.20
CA GLY A 46 1.55 6.85 -19.04
C GLY A 46 1.33 5.42 -18.55
N LEU A 47 1.64 5.08 -17.30
CA LEU A 47 1.35 3.75 -16.74
C LEU A 47 -0.17 3.51 -16.67
N GLN A 48 -0.69 2.61 -17.50
CA GLN A 48 -2.12 2.25 -17.53
C GLN A 48 -2.47 0.98 -16.75
N ILE A 49 -1.47 0.14 -16.45
CA ILE A 49 -1.73 -1.15 -15.80
C ILE A 49 -2.15 -0.96 -14.32
N PRO A 50 -3.03 -1.82 -13.78
CA PRO A 50 -3.46 -1.72 -12.38
C PRO A 50 -2.30 -1.84 -11.40
N VAL A 51 -2.33 -1.03 -10.34
CA VAL A 51 -1.35 -1.00 -9.24
C VAL A 51 -2.07 -1.28 -7.92
N LEU A 52 -1.63 -2.30 -7.19
CA LEU A 52 -2.07 -2.61 -5.84
C LEU A 52 -0.95 -2.27 -4.85
N LEU A 53 -1.30 -1.72 -3.69
CA LEU A 53 -0.35 -1.56 -2.60
C LEU A 53 -0.32 -2.84 -1.75
N MET A 54 0.84 -3.48 -1.67
CA MET A 54 1.05 -4.69 -0.88
C MET A 54 1.75 -4.31 0.42
N GLY A 55 1.28 -4.80 1.57
CA GLY A 55 1.98 -4.61 2.83
C GLY A 55 1.18 -5.01 4.06
N TYR A 56 1.46 -4.32 5.16
CA TYR A 56 0.87 -4.55 6.47
C TYR A 56 -0.14 -3.46 6.81
N TYR A 57 -1.05 -3.76 7.71
CA TYR A 57 -2.15 -2.86 8.05
C TYR A 57 -1.72 -1.72 8.97
N ASN A 58 -0.76 -1.94 9.86
CA ASN A 58 -0.34 -0.94 10.83
C ASN A 58 0.15 0.39 10.20
N PRO A 59 0.96 0.39 9.11
CA PRO A 59 1.26 1.62 8.37
C PRO A 59 0.03 2.38 7.88
N ILE A 60 -1.00 1.68 7.41
CA ILE A 60 -2.27 2.28 6.95
C ILE A 60 -3.01 2.92 8.12
N LEU A 61 -3.12 2.20 9.25
CA LEU A 61 -3.74 2.73 10.46
C LEU A 61 -3.03 4.00 10.96
N ARG A 62 -1.69 4.01 10.95
CA ARG A 62 -0.90 5.18 11.36
C ARG A 62 -1.03 6.36 10.41
N TYR A 63 -1.23 6.10 9.12
CA TYR A 63 -1.50 7.14 8.12
C TYR A 63 -2.90 7.73 8.25
N GLY A 64 -3.84 6.91 8.75
CA GLY A 64 -5.27 7.18 8.80
C GLY A 64 -5.98 6.51 7.62
N GLU A 65 -6.96 5.66 7.90
CA GLU A 65 -7.63 4.85 6.87
C GLU A 65 -8.32 5.71 5.82
N GLU A 66 -9.12 6.70 6.22
CA GLU A 66 -9.85 7.58 5.29
C GLU A 66 -8.87 8.35 4.38
N ARG A 67 -7.86 8.98 5.00
CA ARG A 67 -6.80 9.70 4.29
C ARG A 67 -6.05 8.79 3.32
N MET A 68 -5.72 7.57 3.74
CA MET A 68 -5.02 6.60 2.90
C MET A 68 -5.82 6.31 1.63
N LEU A 69 -7.13 6.08 1.75
CA LEU A 69 -7.99 5.74 0.61
C LEU A 69 -8.18 6.92 -0.34
N GLU A 70 -8.37 8.13 0.19
CA GLU A 70 -8.41 9.35 -0.61
C GLU A 70 -7.12 9.56 -1.40
N ASP A 71 -5.97 9.54 -0.70
CA ASP A 71 -4.67 9.76 -1.31
C ASP A 71 -4.29 8.65 -2.31
N CYS A 72 -4.69 7.40 -2.05
CA CYS A 72 -4.51 6.28 -2.98
C CYS A 72 -5.31 6.47 -4.26
N LYS A 73 -6.58 6.86 -4.13
CA LYS A 73 -7.46 7.10 -5.28
C LYS A 73 -6.92 8.24 -6.14
N GLU A 74 -6.50 9.34 -5.51
CA GLU A 74 -5.89 10.46 -6.23
C GLU A 74 -4.59 10.06 -6.93
N ALA A 75 -3.75 9.23 -6.28
CA ALA A 75 -2.52 8.72 -6.88
C ALA A 75 -2.75 7.74 -8.04
N GLY A 76 -3.96 7.19 -8.19
CA GLY A 76 -4.27 6.18 -9.19
C GLY A 76 -3.91 4.75 -8.78
N VAL A 77 -3.87 4.47 -7.47
CA VAL A 77 -3.84 3.12 -6.91
C VAL A 77 -5.21 2.46 -7.10
N ASN A 78 -5.22 1.14 -7.34
CA ASN A 78 -6.43 0.39 -7.63
C ASN A 78 -6.93 -0.45 -6.45
N GLY A 79 -6.11 -0.68 -5.42
CA GLY A 79 -6.48 -1.55 -4.32
C GLY A 79 -5.31 -1.95 -3.42
N PHE A 80 -5.57 -2.92 -2.55
CA PHE A 80 -4.62 -3.35 -1.52
C PHE A 80 -4.49 -4.86 -1.42
N VAL A 81 -3.29 -5.31 -1.03
CA VAL A 81 -3.01 -6.67 -0.56
C VAL A 81 -2.42 -6.55 0.84
N ILE A 82 -3.21 -6.86 1.86
CA ILE A 82 -2.81 -6.74 3.26
C ILE A 82 -2.65 -8.12 3.88
N VAL A 83 -1.45 -8.43 4.36
CA VAL A 83 -1.06 -9.80 4.73
C VAL A 83 -1.37 -10.16 6.19
N ASP A 84 -1.60 -9.17 7.05
CA ASP A 84 -1.73 -9.31 8.51
C ASP A 84 -3.13 -9.00 9.04
N LEU A 85 -4.13 -8.79 8.18
CA LEU A 85 -5.51 -8.52 8.57
C LEU A 85 -6.28 -9.83 8.87
N PRO A 86 -6.78 -10.04 10.10
CA PRO A 86 -7.75 -11.09 10.36
C PRO A 86 -9.08 -10.83 9.62
N LEU A 87 -9.92 -11.86 9.52
CA LEU A 87 -11.10 -11.85 8.65
C LEU A 87 -12.09 -10.74 9.03
N GLU A 88 -12.31 -10.54 10.33
CA GLU A 88 -13.26 -9.57 10.87
C GLU A 88 -12.85 -8.14 10.48
N GLU A 89 -11.58 -7.77 10.68
CA GLU A 89 -11.05 -6.47 10.28
C GLU A 89 -10.97 -6.34 8.75
N ALA A 90 -10.64 -7.42 8.03
CA ALA A 90 -10.59 -7.44 6.57
C ALA A 90 -11.96 -7.12 5.96
N ILE A 91 -13.06 -7.65 6.53
CA ILE A 91 -14.42 -7.33 6.07
C ILE A 91 -14.72 -5.85 6.25
N ARG A 92 -14.35 -5.26 7.40
CA ARG A 92 -14.54 -3.82 7.65
C ARG A 92 -13.76 -2.98 6.64
N PHE A 93 -12.46 -3.24 6.52
CA PHE A 93 -11.57 -2.49 5.64
C PHE A 93 -11.99 -2.61 4.16
N ARG A 94 -12.35 -3.81 3.72
CA ARG A 94 -12.85 -4.05 2.36
C ARG A 94 -14.10 -3.24 2.03
N ARG A 95 -15.04 -3.07 2.98
CA ARG A 95 -16.23 -2.21 2.77
C ARG A 95 -15.82 -0.75 2.58
N LEU A 96 -14.81 -0.30 3.32
CA LEU A 96 -14.27 1.05 3.21
C LEU A 96 -13.57 1.27 1.85
N CYS A 97 -12.76 0.31 1.39
CA CYS A 97 -12.16 0.32 0.05
C CYS A 97 -13.22 0.38 -1.05
N ALA A 98 -14.22 -0.50 -0.99
CA ALA A 98 -15.29 -0.57 -2.00
C ALA A 98 -16.07 0.75 -2.10
N SER A 99 -16.34 1.39 -0.96
CA SER A 99 -17.01 2.70 -0.91
C SER A 99 -16.19 3.82 -1.56
N ASN A 100 -14.87 3.65 -1.65
CA ASN A 100 -13.94 4.60 -2.28
C ASN A 100 -13.57 4.24 -3.74
N GLY A 101 -14.07 3.11 -4.26
CA GLY A 101 -13.75 2.62 -5.60
C GLY A 101 -12.40 1.88 -5.68
N LEU A 102 -11.91 1.37 -4.55
CA LEU A 102 -10.69 0.59 -4.43
C LEU A 102 -11.04 -0.89 -4.18
N VAL A 103 -10.17 -1.78 -4.66
CA VAL A 103 -10.34 -3.24 -4.58
C VAL A 103 -9.57 -3.83 -3.41
#